data_AF-A0A7Z9Q7J0-F1
#
_entry.id   AF-A0A7Z9Q7J0-F1
#
_cell.length_a   1.000
_cell.length_b   1.000
_cell.length_c   1.000
_cell.angle_alpha   90.00
_cell.angle_beta   90.00
_cell.angle_gamma   90.00
#
_symmetry.space_group_name_H-M   'P 1'
#
loop_
_entity.id
_entity.type
_entity.pdbx_description
1 polymer ?
#
loop_
_entity_poly.entity_id
_entity_poly.type
_entity_poly.pdbx_seq_one_letter_code
_entity_poly.pdbx_strand_id
1 'polypeptide(L)'
;MIALYISDTQISLAHYSRVHGSPLLVNTTAVDLQGSLVDDLSREELAVNHLINGIQEINDKVFIAGSEILIALTDNLVYHEAFPTEQEMSDTDIITLVEWKKDKRWGATAEKFQAFIELYNDRRQGHIIYVHNFLIQATKKILQTFSGSPVWLGTESMVLSALGKLPIMTIKLTGTYYDVFHMDRDNINGGTVIHGKSGLKCIDSFGNKSTLQQLLTAKFTMRNKPPWTICLNDLSAARSKHWERFKPQQPRLFAGVRIDDTKIDPDLKLDHKIVLSTLITHPNINQGLNMFELPGVVDRLYHEHESIARPIEDEPVARTFPKSVTVDVFPQEKEEEKLVLKKHVKKRRVSIRWSSEQIISFLSALLLLGSFGGTIYYKEVIVSKVPRLEYEYINAVGELNEKSLVPEHILPKITSRMSVGDLLSLDEKIRLQSAAVKRGLTKVFLTIGPGRLTYLSSSETILSVEFVGGEIPGWQPEDIGLILATNRDAIDCCGGYKHYADLELIYTDLISGPQGVELAVDAILSILKADYSTLRFNEQSPRKLGNRLQTPLVVQVEGEIQVRDVLRKVSGIASNLLIRKLIYKADPEVLQATGTFYLSIIHPKMQPTQDDPLAIATVP
;
A
#
# COMPACT_ATOMS: atom_id res chain seq x y z
N MET A 1 -4.02 12.29 -4.59
CA MET A 1 -4.47 10.89 -4.51
C MET A 1 -3.32 10.00 -4.97
N ILE A 2 -3.20 8.80 -4.42
CA ILE A 2 -2.11 7.88 -4.73
C ILE A 2 -2.70 6.55 -5.18
N ALA A 3 -2.20 6.02 -6.29
CA ALA A 3 -2.33 4.61 -6.66
C ALA A 3 -1.03 3.91 -6.27
N LEU A 4 -1.12 2.83 -5.49
CA LEU A 4 0.00 2.03 -5.02
C LEU A 4 -0.19 0.59 -5.49
N TYR A 5 0.85 -0.01 -6.06
CA TYR A 5 0.86 -1.43 -6.44
C TYR A 5 2.03 -2.13 -5.78
N ILE A 6 1.73 -3.21 -5.05
CA ILE A 6 2.71 -4.04 -4.32
C ILE A 6 2.81 -5.38 -5.05
N SER A 7 3.96 -5.60 -5.68
CA SER A 7 4.31 -6.88 -6.30
C SER A 7 5.22 -7.70 -5.40
N ASP A 8 5.59 -8.90 -5.83
CA ASP A 8 6.53 -9.78 -5.11
C ASP A 8 7.86 -9.10 -4.76
N THR A 9 8.45 -8.33 -5.69
CA THR A 9 9.80 -7.79 -5.55
C THR A 9 9.91 -6.28 -5.76
N GLN A 10 8.79 -5.57 -5.97
CA GLN A 10 8.80 -4.14 -6.27
C GLN A 10 7.50 -3.49 -5.76
N ILE A 11 7.62 -2.31 -5.18
CA ILE A 11 6.50 -1.41 -4.89
C ILE A 11 6.54 -0.27 -5.89
N SER A 12 5.39 0.08 -6.43
CA SER A 12 5.27 1.20 -7.37
C SER A 12 4.12 2.12 -7.00
N LEU A 13 4.31 3.40 -7.26
CA LEU A 13 3.40 4.47 -6.89
C LEU A 13 3.15 5.39 -8.09
N ALA A 14 1.90 5.83 -8.22
CA ALA A 14 1.53 6.97 -9.05
C ALA A 14 0.77 8.01 -8.21
N HIS A 15 1.33 9.21 -8.09
CA HIS A 15 0.67 10.36 -7.49
C HIS A 15 -0.10 11.12 -8.56
N TYR A 16 -1.38 11.33 -8.32
CA TYR A 16 -2.28 12.00 -9.27
C TYR A 16 -3.28 12.92 -8.56
N SER A 17 -3.75 13.92 -9.29
CA SER A 17 -4.86 14.79 -8.90
C SER A 17 -6.03 14.61 -9.85
N ARG A 18 -7.21 15.13 -9.49
CA ARG A 18 -8.37 15.21 -10.38
C ARG A 18 -8.66 16.67 -10.69
N VAL A 19 -8.53 17.06 -11.96
CA VAL A 19 -8.81 18.42 -12.45
C VAL A 19 -10.03 18.34 -13.35
N HIS A 20 -11.14 18.97 -12.95
CA HIS A 20 -12.44 18.89 -13.64
C HIS A 20 -12.92 17.44 -13.90
N GLY A 21 -12.64 16.52 -12.95
CA GLY A 21 -13.01 15.11 -13.06
C GLY A 21 -11.99 14.24 -13.81
N SER A 22 -11.11 14.82 -14.63
CA SER A 22 -10.06 14.10 -15.35
C SER A 22 -8.82 13.89 -14.46
N PRO A 23 -8.21 12.69 -14.46
CA PRO A 23 -6.98 12.45 -13.73
C PRO A 23 -5.79 13.16 -14.38
N LEU A 24 -4.95 13.80 -13.56
CA LEU A 24 -3.67 14.42 -13.93
C LEU A 24 -2.55 13.70 -13.16
N LEU A 25 -1.63 13.08 -13.90
CA LEU A 25 -0.48 12.38 -13.34
C LEU A 25 0.59 13.39 -12.92
N VAL A 26 0.90 13.43 -11.63
CA VAL A 26 1.86 14.36 -11.03
C VAL A 26 3.24 13.72 -10.91
N ASN A 27 3.30 12.47 -10.46
CA ASN A 27 4.57 11.76 -10.33
C ASN A 27 4.36 10.24 -10.38
N THR A 28 5.39 9.51 -10.75
CA THR A 28 5.44 8.05 -10.64
C THR A 28 6.78 7.64 -10.07
N THR A 29 6.80 6.60 -9.24
CA THR A 29 8.05 6.02 -8.74
C THR A 29 7.95 4.51 -8.57
N ALA A 30 9.07 3.82 -8.76
CA ALA A 30 9.25 2.42 -8.38
C ALA A 30 10.40 2.25 -7.37
N VAL A 31 10.26 1.27 -6.49
CA VAL A 31 11.27 0.84 -5.53
C VAL A 31 11.29 -0.68 -5.51
N ASP A 32 12.46 -1.27 -5.77
CA ASP A 32 12.68 -2.70 -5.62
C ASP A 32 12.78 -3.07 -4.14
N LEU A 33 12.16 -4.19 -3.76
CA LEU A 33 12.19 -4.71 -2.40
C LEU A 33 13.51 -5.43 -2.12
N GLN A 34 13.91 -5.46 -0.85
CA GLN A 34 15.13 -6.12 -0.40
C GLN A 34 15.06 -7.66 -0.50
N GLY A 35 13.86 -8.22 -0.68
CA GLY A 35 13.61 -9.64 -0.87
C GLY A 35 12.25 -9.92 -1.53
N SER A 36 11.93 -11.20 -1.70
CA SER A 36 10.65 -11.65 -2.27
C SER A 36 9.60 -11.74 -1.17
N LEU A 37 8.51 -10.99 -1.32
CA LEU A 37 7.37 -11.09 -0.42
C LEU A 37 6.71 -12.46 -0.51
N VAL A 38 6.66 -13.08 -1.70
CA VAL A 38 6.05 -14.40 -1.92
C VAL A 38 6.83 -15.49 -1.17
N ASP A 39 8.15 -15.52 -1.31
CA ASP A 39 9.00 -16.50 -0.62
C ASP A 39 8.98 -16.28 0.91
N ASP A 40 8.77 -15.03 1.35
CA ASP A 40 8.77 -14.62 2.76
C ASP A 40 7.37 -14.57 3.40
N LEU A 41 6.31 -15.01 2.72
CA LEU A 41 4.94 -15.05 3.29
C LEU A 41 4.86 -15.84 4.60
N SER A 42 5.71 -16.85 4.78
CA SER A 42 5.78 -17.65 6.02
C SER A 42 6.69 -17.05 7.10
N ARG A 43 7.48 -16.02 6.74
CA ARG A 43 8.43 -15.29 7.58
C ARG A 43 7.97 -13.85 7.72
N GLU A 44 6.81 -13.67 8.37
CA GLU A 44 6.09 -12.41 8.48
C GLU A 44 6.98 -11.21 8.89
N GLU A 45 7.87 -11.38 9.87
CA GLU A 45 8.81 -10.31 10.29
C GLU A 45 9.69 -9.81 9.15
N LEU A 46 10.24 -10.73 8.36
CA LEU A 46 11.09 -10.41 7.23
C LEU A 46 10.29 -9.74 6.11
N ALA A 47 9.09 -10.25 5.80
CA ALA A 47 8.21 -9.67 4.79
C ALA A 47 7.72 -8.27 5.18
N VAL A 48 7.40 -8.04 6.45
CA VAL A 48 7.03 -6.71 6.97
C VAL A 48 8.21 -5.74 6.85
N ASN A 49 9.44 -6.17 7.15
CA ASN A 49 10.61 -5.31 6.99
C ASN A 49 10.84 -4.90 5.52
N HIS A 50 10.62 -5.81 4.56
CA HIS A 50 10.65 -5.46 3.14
C HIS A 50 9.63 -4.36 2.82
N LEU A 51 8.40 -4.48 3.33
CA LEU A 51 7.34 -3.47 3.15
C LEU A 51 7.69 -2.13 3.79
N ILE A 52 8.22 -2.11 5.02
CA ILE A 52 8.61 -0.88 5.73
C ILE A 52 9.67 -0.14 4.91
N ASN A 53 10.75 -0.82 4.56
CA ASN A 53 11.86 -0.24 3.81
C ASN A 53 11.40 0.26 2.43
N GLY A 54 10.61 -0.56 1.72
CA GLY A 54 10.09 -0.19 0.40
C GLY A 54 9.16 1.02 0.44
N ILE A 55 8.21 1.07 1.37
CA ILE A 55 7.27 2.19 1.50
C ILE A 55 7.98 3.46 2.02
N GLN A 56 8.96 3.32 2.91
CA GLN A 56 9.79 4.44 3.34
C GLN A 56 10.54 5.07 2.17
N GLU A 57 11.21 4.27 1.35
CA GLU A 57 11.94 4.79 0.18
C GLU A 57 10.98 5.43 -0.85
N ILE A 58 9.78 4.85 -1.04
CA ILE A 58 8.73 5.46 -1.84
C ILE A 58 8.35 6.84 -1.27
N ASN A 59 8.17 6.95 0.05
CA ASN A 59 7.79 8.20 0.71
C ASN A 59 8.89 9.28 0.62
N ASP A 60 10.16 8.87 0.63
CA ASP A 60 11.30 9.78 0.46
C ASP A 60 11.35 10.37 -0.96
N LYS A 61 10.85 9.64 -1.96
CA LYS A 61 10.72 10.09 -3.36
C LYS A 61 9.43 10.85 -3.65
N VAL A 62 8.31 10.39 -3.09
CA VAL A 62 6.97 10.96 -3.28
C VAL A 62 6.23 11.03 -1.96
N PHE A 63 5.97 12.27 -1.51
CA PHE A 63 5.35 12.50 -0.22
C PHE A 63 3.93 11.92 -0.14
N ILE A 64 3.74 10.92 0.72
CA ILE A 64 2.48 10.18 0.85
C ILE A 64 1.45 10.96 1.68
N ALA A 65 1.92 11.82 2.59
CA ALA A 65 1.09 12.41 3.62
C ALA A 65 -0.11 13.21 3.06
N GLY A 66 -1.28 12.99 3.65
CA GLY A 66 -2.53 13.66 3.27
C GLY A 66 -3.18 13.12 1.99
N SER A 67 -2.60 12.11 1.33
CA SER A 67 -3.20 11.48 0.17
C SER A 67 -4.12 10.33 0.56
N GLU A 68 -5.29 10.26 -0.07
CA GLU A 68 -6.05 9.01 -0.20
C GLU A 68 -5.29 8.02 -1.09
N ILE A 69 -5.21 6.76 -0.68
CA ILE A 69 -4.38 5.73 -1.28
C ILE A 69 -5.24 4.53 -1.67
N LEU A 70 -5.23 4.22 -2.96
CA LEU A 70 -5.79 3.00 -3.53
C LEU A 70 -4.66 2.00 -3.72
N ILE A 71 -4.83 0.78 -3.22
CA ILE A 71 -3.74 -0.21 -3.16
C ILE A 71 -4.17 -1.48 -3.88
N ALA A 72 -3.29 -1.97 -4.75
CA ALA A 72 -3.43 -3.27 -5.38
C ALA A 72 -2.29 -4.20 -4.97
N LEU A 73 -2.60 -5.43 -4.58
CA LEU A 73 -1.63 -6.50 -4.40
C LEU A 73 -1.56 -7.32 -5.69
N THR A 74 -0.36 -7.76 -6.08
CA THR A 74 -0.27 -8.79 -7.14
C THR A 74 -1.00 -10.06 -6.73
N ASP A 75 -1.58 -10.77 -7.71
CA ASP A 75 -2.28 -12.03 -7.45
C ASP A 75 -1.35 -13.11 -6.85
N ASN A 76 -0.02 -12.97 -6.98
CA ASN A 76 0.95 -13.89 -6.38
C ASN A 76 1.02 -13.81 -4.85
N LEU A 77 0.53 -12.72 -4.23
CA LEU A 77 0.53 -12.52 -2.78
C LEU A 77 -0.74 -13.03 -2.09
N VAL A 78 -1.70 -13.52 -2.86
CA VAL A 78 -3.01 -13.97 -2.38
C VAL A 78 -3.32 -15.36 -2.92
N TYR A 79 -4.29 -16.04 -2.31
CA TYR A 79 -4.82 -17.27 -2.84
C TYR A 79 -6.26 -17.07 -3.29
N HIS A 80 -6.52 -17.31 -4.57
CA HIS A 80 -7.87 -17.35 -5.10
C HIS A 80 -8.47 -18.75 -4.97
N GLU A 81 -9.79 -18.81 -4.82
CA GLU A 81 -10.59 -20.03 -4.94
C GLU A 81 -11.96 -19.66 -5.49
N ALA A 82 -12.47 -20.39 -6.48
CA ALA A 82 -13.85 -20.26 -6.93
C ALA A 82 -14.64 -21.53 -6.55
N PHE A 83 -15.85 -21.34 -6.04
CA PHE A 83 -16.70 -22.44 -5.56
C PHE A 83 -18.16 -22.21 -5.98
N PRO A 84 -18.92 -23.30 -6.25
CA PRO A 84 -20.34 -23.17 -6.51
C PRO A 84 -21.08 -22.83 -5.22
N THR A 85 -22.11 -22.00 -5.36
CA THR A 85 -23.03 -21.61 -4.29
C THR A 85 -24.48 -21.81 -4.75
N GLU A 86 -25.40 -21.90 -3.81
CA GLU A 86 -26.83 -21.89 -4.10
C GLU A 86 -27.37 -20.47 -3.97
N GLN A 87 -28.25 -20.07 -4.89
CA GLN A 87 -28.80 -18.70 -4.94
C GLN A 87 -29.49 -18.28 -3.63
N GLU A 88 -30.12 -19.24 -2.95
CA GLU A 88 -30.85 -19.06 -1.69
C GLU A 88 -29.96 -19.21 -0.44
N MET A 89 -28.67 -19.53 -0.60
CA MET A 89 -27.76 -19.72 0.53
C MET A 89 -27.56 -18.39 1.27
N SER A 90 -27.75 -18.40 2.59
CA SER A 90 -27.59 -17.20 3.41
C SER A 90 -26.11 -16.80 3.50
N ASP A 91 -25.84 -15.50 3.71
CA ASP A 91 -24.46 -15.03 3.89
C ASP A 91 -23.76 -15.72 5.06
N THR A 92 -24.49 -16.02 6.15
CA THR A 92 -23.98 -16.76 7.31
C THR A 92 -23.53 -18.18 6.94
N ASP A 93 -24.30 -18.88 6.10
CA ASP A 93 -23.95 -20.23 5.65
C ASP A 93 -22.73 -20.20 4.72
N ILE A 94 -22.66 -19.21 3.83
CA ILE A 94 -21.51 -18.99 2.95
C ILE A 94 -20.25 -18.70 3.77
N ILE A 95 -20.33 -17.80 4.75
CA ILE A 95 -19.21 -17.49 5.67
C ILE A 95 -18.78 -18.75 6.42
N THR A 96 -19.73 -19.53 6.95
CA THR A 96 -19.43 -20.79 7.67
C THR A 96 -18.71 -21.80 6.77
N LEU A 97 -19.14 -21.94 5.51
CA LEU A 97 -18.48 -22.79 4.53
C LEU A 97 -17.06 -22.30 4.20
N VAL A 98 -16.88 -20.99 4.06
CA VAL A 98 -15.57 -20.40 3.74
C VAL A 98 -14.59 -20.52 4.91
N GLU A 99 -15.04 -20.32 6.15
CA GLU A 99 -14.25 -20.58 7.34
C GLU A 99 -13.85 -22.06 7.43
N TRP A 100 -14.78 -22.98 7.19
CA TRP A 100 -14.46 -24.40 7.14
C TRP A 100 -13.42 -24.74 6.05
N LYS A 101 -13.54 -24.14 4.85
CA LYS A 101 -12.55 -24.31 3.77
C LYS A 101 -11.17 -23.77 4.18
N LYS A 102 -11.13 -22.59 4.81
CA LYS A 102 -9.92 -21.95 5.33
C LYS A 102 -9.22 -22.85 6.35
N ASP A 103 -9.97 -23.36 7.31
CA ASP A 103 -9.46 -24.27 8.35
C ASP A 103 -8.92 -25.57 7.75
N LYS A 104 -9.60 -26.13 6.75
CA LYS A 104 -9.12 -27.34 6.05
C LYS A 104 -7.83 -27.10 5.26
N ARG A 105 -7.65 -25.89 4.72
CA ARG A 105 -6.50 -25.55 3.90
C ARG A 105 -5.23 -25.28 4.72
N TRP A 106 -5.35 -24.54 5.83
CA TRP A 106 -4.20 -24.08 6.61
C TRP A 106 -4.10 -24.66 8.02
N GLY A 107 -5.11 -25.41 8.48
CA GLY A 107 -5.11 -26.06 9.79
C GLY A 107 -4.81 -25.07 10.91
N ALA A 108 -3.78 -25.36 11.70
CA ALA A 108 -3.35 -24.51 12.82
C ALA A 108 -2.86 -23.10 12.40
N THR A 109 -2.63 -22.86 11.11
CA THR A 109 -2.22 -21.53 10.60
C THR A 109 -3.35 -20.76 9.92
N ALA A 110 -4.60 -21.27 9.98
CA ALA A 110 -5.75 -20.63 9.34
C ALA A 110 -6.08 -19.24 9.88
N GLU A 111 -5.74 -18.96 11.14
CA GLU A 111 -5.88 -17.65 11.78
C GLU A 111 -5.00 -16.56 11.13
N LYS A 112 -3.92 -16.96 10.45
CA LYS A 112 -3.02 -16.02 9.76
C LYS A 112 -3.61 -15.46 8.48
N PHE A 113 -4.70 -16.03 7.99
CA PHE A 113 -5.33 -15.64 6.73
C PHE A 113 -6.72 -15.07 6.98
N GLN A 114 -7.02 -13.96 6.30
CA GLN A 114 -8.38 -13.47 6.16
C GLN A 114 -8.97 -13.97 4.83
N ALA A 115 -10.27 -14.24 4.81
CA ALA A 115 -10.99 -14.69 3.62
C ALA A 115 -12.03 -13.64 3.21
N PHE A 116 -11.91 -13.15 1.98
CA PHE A 116 -12.80 -12.17 1.39
C PHE A 116 -13.67 -12.82 0.33
N ILE A 117 -14.97 -12.58 0.36
CA ILE A 117 -15.94 -13.34 -0.45
C ILE A 117 -16.68 -12.38 -1.38
N GLU A 118 -16.61 -12.65 -2.67
CA GLU A 118 -17.40 -11.96 -3.68
C GLU A 118 -18.26 -12.97 -4.45
N LEU A 119 -19.54 -12.66 -4.64
CA LEU A 119 -20.50 -13.53 -5.31
C LEU A 119 -20.81 -13.04 -6.73
N TYR A 120 -20.87 -13.99 -7.64
CA TYR A 120 -21.10 -13.84 -9.08
C TYR A 120 -22.30 -14.68 -9.52
N ASN A 121 -22.85 -14.39 -10.72
CA ASN A 121 -23.91 -15.17 -11.36
C ASN A 121 -25.12 -15.40 -10.45
N ASP A 122 -25.76 -14.32 -10.01
CA ASP A 122 -26.91 -14.36 -9.09
C ASP A 122 -26.64 -15.27 -7.88
N ARG A 123 -25.46 -15.10 -7.26
CA ARG A 123 -25.01 -15.87 -6.09
C ARG A 123 -24.82 -17.36 -6.35
N ARG A 124 -24.56 -17.79 -7.59
CA ARG A 124 -24.29 -19.20 -7.95
C ARG A 124 -22.82 -19.55 -8.01
N GLN A 125 -21.94 -18.55 -8.02
CA GLN A 125 -20.52 -18.75 -7.95
C GLN A 125 -19.91 -17.79 -6.93
N GLY A 126 -19.29 -18.35 -5.90
CA GLY A 126 -18.46 -17.60 -4.96
C GLY A 126 -17.00 -17.56 -5.38
N HIS A 127 -16.37 -16.43 -5.16
CA HIS A 127 -14.93 -16.21 -5.27
C HIS A 127 -14.39 -15.86 -3.89
N ILE A 128 -13.43 -16.65 -3.41
CA ILE A 128 -12.70 -16.41 -2.17
C ILE A 128 -11.34 -15.86 -2.53
N ILE A 129 -10.96 -14.78 -1.86
CA ILE A 129 -9.60 -14.26 -1.86
C ILE A 129 -9.06 -14.39 -0.45
N TYR A 130 -8.10 -15.29 -0.27
CA TYR A 130 -7.39 -15.44 0.98
C TYR A 130 -6.12 -14.60 0.98
N VAL A 131 -5.97 -13.77 2.00
CA VAL A 131 -4.85 -12.84 2.14
C VAL A 131 -4.22 -13.01 3.51
N HIS A 132 -2.89 -13.04 3.58
CA HIS A 132 -2.22 -13.09 4.87
C HIS A 132 -2.49 -11.80 5.65
N ASN A 133 -2.89 -11.92 6.92
CA ASN A 133 -3.28 -10.80 7.77
C ASN A 133 -2.22 -9.69 7.84
N PHE A 134 -0.92 -10.05 7.90
CA PHE A 134 0.15 -9.05 7.94
C PHE A 134 0.17 -8.14 6.70
N LEU A 135 -0.17 -8.64 5.50
CA LEU A 135 -0.16 -7.83 4.28
C LEU A 135 -1.18 -6.69 4.39
N ILE A 136 -2.34 -6.95 4.99
CA ILE A 136 -3.39 -5.95 5.22
C ILE A 136 -2.94 -5.00 6.34
N GLN A 137 -2.61 -5.54 7.51
CA GLN A 137 -2.33 -4.74 8.71
C GLN A 137 -1.06 -3.91 8.59
N ALA A 138 0.05 -4.52 8.14
CA ALA A 138 1.32 -3.82 8.00
C ALA A 138 1.21 -2.73 6.93
N THR A 139 0.67 -3.04 5.75
CA THR A 139 0.50 -2.03 4.69
C THR A 139 -0.34 -0.84 5.18
N LYS A 140 -1.48 -1.10 5.84
CA LYS A 140 -2.34 -0.05 6.40
C LYS A 140 -1.58 0.81 7.40
N LYS A 141 -0.91 0.17 8.36
CA LYS A 141 -0.21 0.85 9.47
C LYS A 141 0.99 1.65 8.97
N ILE A 142 1.83 1.09 8.09
CA ILE A 142 2.99 1.79 7.54
C ILE A 142 2.55 3.07 6.80
N LEU A 143 1.53 2.96 5.93
CA LEU A 143 1.01 4.12 5.21
C LEU A 143 0.40 5.17 6.16
N GLN A 144 -0.29 4.75 7.22
CA GLN A 144 -0.82 5.65 8.26
C GLN A 144 0.28 6.33 9.08
N THR A 145 1.41 5.65 9.34
CA THR A 145 2.61 6.25 9.96
C THR A 145 3.11 7.44 9.15
N PHE A 146 3.09 7.33 7.81
CA PHE A 146 3.39 8.43 6.89
C PHE A 146 2.20 9.40 6.65
N SER A 147 1.14 9.31 7.46
CA SER A 147 -0.11 10.08 7.34
C SER A 147 -0.81 9.96 5.98
N GLY A 148 -0.58 8.85 5.28
CA GLY A 148 -1.41 8.42 4.18
C GLY A 148 -2.77 7.94 4.67
N SER A 149 -3.80 8.10 3.84
CA SER A 149 -5.13 7.56 4.11
C SER A 149 -5.37 6.37 3.18
N PRO A 150 -5.00 5.13 3.57
CA PRO A 150 -5.36 3.95 2.81
C PRO A 150 -6.88 3.76 2.84
N VAL A 151 -7.54 3.96 1.70
CA VAL A 151 -9.01 3.93 1.59
C VAL A 151 -9.52 2.66 0.91
N TRP A 152 -8.69 1.98 0.11
CA TRP A 152 -9.07 0.75 -0.57
C TRP A 152 -7.88 -0.19 -0.78
N LEU A 153 -8.12 -1.49 -0.59
CA LEU A 153 -7.19 -2.58 -0.88
C LEU A 153 -7.90 -3.68 -1.66
N GLY A 154 -7.32 -4.08 -2.79
CA GLY A 154 -7.77 -5.23 -3.57
C GLY A 154 -6.63 -5.89 -4.35
N THR A 155 -6.96 -6.77 -5.28
CA THR A 155 -5.97 -7.49 -6.09
C THR A 155 -5.78 -6.89 -7.48
N GLU A 156 -4.65 -7.20 -8.09
CA GLU A 156 -4.34 -6.94 -9.49
C GLU A 156 -5.45 -7.43 -10.41
N SER A 157 -5.91 -8.67 -10.25
CA SER A 157 -7.04 -9.23 -11.00
C SER A 157 -8.32 -8.38 -10.89
N MET A 158 -8.69 -7.96 -9.68
CA MET A 158 -9.86 -7.10 -9.46
C MET A 158 -9.73 -5.76 -10.17
N VAL A 159 -8.56 -5.11 -10.07
CA VAL A 159 -8.26 -3.85 -10.77
C VAL A 159 -8.38 -4.02 -12.28
N LEU A 160 -7.75 -5.05 -12.84
CA LEU A 160 -7.75 -5.27 -14.29
C LEU A 160 -9.13 -5.63 -14.83
N SER A 161 -9.97 -6.25 -14.00
CA SER A 161 -11.37 -6.53 -14.32
C SER A 161 -12.19 -5.26 -14.57
N ALA A 162 -11.77 -4.12 -13.99
CA ALA A 162 -12.44 -2.83 -14.13
C ALA A 162 -12.27 -2.18 -15.52
N LEU A 163 -11.39 -2.71 -16.38
CA LEU A 163 -11.22 -2.23 -17.75
C LEU A 163 -12.47 -2.43 -18.65
N GLY A 164 -13.51 -3.10 -18.14
CA GLY A 164 -14.89 -2.93 -18.59
C GLY A 164 -15.33 -3.73 -19.82
N LYS A 165 -14.43 -4.43 -20.52
CA LYS A 165 -14.81 -5.34 -21.62
C LYS A 165 -14.79 -6.79 -21.16
N LEU A 166 -15.95 -7.30 -20.75
CA LEU A 166 -16.14 -8.73 -20.47
C LEU A 166 -16.58 -9.49 -21.72
N PRO A 167 -16.11 -10.74 -21.93
CA PRO A 167 -15.16 -11.46 -21.09
C PRO A 167 -13.72 -10.96 -21.26
N ILE A 168 -12.98 -10.86 -20.16
CA ILE A 168 -11.59 -10.40 -20.08
C ILE A 168 -10.69 -11.56 -19.62
N MET A 169 -9.47 -11.59 -20.15
CA MET A 169 -8.44 -12.54 -19.74
C MET A 169 -7.11 -11.83 -19.60
N THR A 170 -6.37 -12.07 -18.52
CA THR A 170 -4.99 -11.60 -18.37
C THR A 170 -4.04 -12.78 -18.50
N ILE A 171 -2.86 -12.55 -19.08
CA ILE A 171 -1.78 -13.53 -19.18
C ILE A 171 -0.47 -12.91 -18.73
N LYS A 172 0.27 -13.62 -17.88
CA LYS A 172 1.61 -13.25 -17.42
C LYS A 172 2.54 -14.44 -17.56
N LEU A 173 3.62 -14.31 -18.34
CA LEU A 173 4.63 -15.36 -18.45
C LEU A 173 5.49 -15.40 -17.19
N THR A 174 5.52 -16.54 -16.49
CA THR A 174 6.34 -16.78 -15.30
C THR A 174 7.25 -17.99 -15.56
N GLY A 175 8.52 -17.72 -15.86
CA GLY A 175 9.49 -18.75 -16.26
C GLY A 175 9.05 -19.51 -17.52
N THR A 176 8.54 -20.73 -17.33
CA THR A 176 8.11 -21.62 -18.43
C THR A 176 6.60 -21.73 -18.61
N TYR A 177 5.81 -21.21 -17.67
CA TYR A 177 4.35 -21.27 -17.66
C TYR A 177 3.73 -19.87 -17.72
N TYR A 178 2.41 -19.82 -17.87
CA TYR A 178 1.62 -18.60 -17.87
C TYR A 178 0.66 -18.63 -16.70
N ASP A 179 0.63 -17.55 -15.93
CA ASP A 179 -0.45 -17.27 -15.00
C ASP A 179 -1.58 -16.62 -15.79
N VAL A 180 -2.78 -17.18 -15.64
CA VAL A 180 -3.97 -16.77 -16.39
C VAL A 180 -5.07 -16.43 -15.41
N PHE A 181 -5.68 -15.27 -15.58
CA PHE A 181 -6.92 -14.91 -14.91
C PHE A 181 -7.97 -14.60 -15.97
N HIS A 182 -9.19 -15.08 -15.76
CA HIS A 182 -10.31 -14.93 -16.67
C HIS A 182 -11.56 -14.54 -15.90
N MET A 183 -12.25 -13.51 -16.39
CA MET A 183 -13.52 -13.08 -15.84
C MET A 183 -14.50 -12.80 -16.97
N ASP A 184 -15.68 -13.39 -16.87
CA ASP A 184 -16.83 -13.10 -17.72
C ASP A 184 -18.00 -12.58 -16.87
N ARG A 185 -19.21 -12.54 -17.45
CA ARG A 185 -20.37 -12.03 -16.71
C ARG A 185 -20.78 -12.91 -15.52
N ASP A 186 -20.58 -14.21 -15.67
CA ASP A 186 -21.14 -15.22 -14.79
C ASP A 186 -20.04 -16.05 -14.10
N ASN A 187 -18.79 -15.92 -14.55
CA ASN A 187 -17.70 -16.78 -14.12
C ASN A 187 -16.39 -16.04 -13.91
N ILE A 188 -15.72 -16.40 -12.82
CA ILE A 188 -14.33 -16.15 -12.55
C ILE A 188 -13.55 -17.47 -12.57
N ASN A 189 -12.38 -17.46 -13.20
CA ASN A 189 -11.55 -18.63 -13.30
C ASN A 189 -10.10 -18.23 -13.59
N GLY A 190 -9.16 -19.12 -13.36
CA GLY A 190 -7.76 -18.84 -13.62
C GLY A 190 -6.85 -19.88 -13.00
N GLY A 191 -5.57 -19.77 -13.29
CA GLY A 191 -4.52 -20.67 -12.82
C GLY A 191 -3.38 -20.79 -13.81
N THR A 192 -2.63 -21.87 -13.70
CA THR A 192 -1.39 -22.07 -14.43
C THR A 192 -1.61 -22.81 -15.75
N VAL A 193 -1.10 -22.21 -16.83
CA VAL A 193 -1.17 -22.73 -18.20
C VAL A 193 0.21 -22.95 -18.79
N ILE A 194 0.41 -24.08 -19.46
CA ILE A 194 1.63 -24.37 -20.22
C ILE A 194 1.31 -24.54 -21.70
N HIS A 195 2.27 -24.25 -22.57
CA HIS A 195 2.16 -24.58 -23.99
C HIS A 195 2.92 -25.86 -24.29
N GLY A 196 2.20 -26.89 -24.75
CA GLY A 196 2.75 -28.19 -25.15
C GLY A 196 2.51 -28.51 -26.62
N LYS A 197 2.78 -29.76 -27.02
CA LYS A 197 2.57 -30.23 -28.42
C LYS A 197 1.13 -30.08 -28.90
N SER A 198 0.16 -30.15 -28.00
CA SER A 198 -1.28 -30.03 -28.29
C SER A 198 -1.83 -28.61 -28.07
N GLY A 199 -0.96 -27.60 -27.92
CA GLY A 199 -1.33 -26.23 -27.62
C GLY A 199 -1.37 -25.91 -26.12
N LEU A 200 -2.17 -24.92 -25.75
CA LEU A 200 -2.32 -24.44 -24.37
C LEU A 200 -3.05 -25.49 -23.50
N LYS A 201 -2.44 -25.82 -22.35
CA LYS A 201 -2.95 -26.78 -21.38
C LYS A 201 -2.98 -26.17 -19.99
N CYS A 202 -4.15 -26.19 -19.37
CA CYS A 202 -4.34 -25.83 -17.97
C CYS A 202 -3.82 -26.97 -17.08
N ILE A 203 -2.83 -26.68 -16.24
CA ILE A 203 -2.25 -27.66 -15.30
C ILE A 203 -2.81 -27.48 -13.90
N ASP A 204 -3.16 -26.26 -13.52
CA ASP A 204 -3.77 -25.93 -12.23
C ASP A 204 -4.80 -24.82 -12.39
N SER A 205 -5.79 -24.77 -11.50
CA SER A 205 -6.90 -23.84 -11.59
C SER A 205 -7.50 -23.56 -10.22
N PHE A 206 -7.69 -22.27 -9.88
CA PHE A 206 -8.42 -21.89 -8.68
C PHE A 206 -9.94 -22.02 -8.85
N GLY A 207 -10.43 -22.06 -10.09
CA GLY A 207 -11.82 -22.37 -10.42
C GLY A 207 -11.98 -23.71 -11.14
N ASN A 208 -12.95 -23.82 -12.05
CA ASN A 208 -13.19 -25.07 -12.77
C ASN A 208 -12.14 -25.30 -13.88
N LYS A 209 -11.21 -26.23 -13.63
CA LYS A 209 -10.14 -26.61 -14.57
C LYS A 209 -10.63 -27.03 -15.96
N SER A 210 -11.73 -27.77 -16.03
CA SER A 210 -12.32 -28.23 -17.30
C SER A 210 -12.82 -27.04 -18.12
N THR A 211 -13.49 -26.10 -17.47
CA THR A 211 -14.02 -24.88 -18.10
C THR A 211 -12.90 -24.00 -18.64
N LEU A 212 -11.82 -23.80 -17.85
CA LEU A 212 -10.64 -23.06 -18.32
C LEU A 212 -9.96 -23.78 -19.50
N GLN A 213 -9.82 -25.11 -19.44
CA GLN A 213 -9.26 -25.89 -20.55
C GLN A 213 -10.12 -25.82 -21.82
N GLN A 214 -11.44 -25.78 -21.68
CA GLN A 214 -12.37 -25.60 -22.80
C GLN A 214 -12.17 -24.22 -23.45
N LEU A 215 -12.07 -23.14 -22.66
CA LEU A 215 -11.76 -21.80 -23.17
C LEU A 215 -10.43 -21.78 -23.96
N LEU A 216 -9.36 -22.35 -23.39
CA LEU A 216 -8.03 -22.39 -24.01
C LEU A 216 -7.99 -23.15 -25.34
N THR A 217 -8.90 -24.11 -25.53
CA THR A 217 -8.99 -24.92 -26.76
C THR A 217 -10.10 -24.46 -27.72
N ALA A 218 -11.01 -23.59 -27.27
CA ALA A 218 -12.22 -23.16 -27.97
C ALA A 218 -11.93 -22.55 -29.33
N LYS A 219 -12.55 -23.10 -30.39
CA LYS A 219 -12.45 -22.53 -31.74
C LYS A 219 -13.30 -21.27 -31.83
N PHE A 220 -12.63 -20.12 -31.89
CA PHE A 220 -13.29 -18.83 -32.05
C PHE A 220 -13.80 -18.65 -33.48
N THR A 221 -14.99 -18.07 -33.60
CA THR A 221 -15.68 -17.79 -34.86
C THR A 221 -16.22 -16.36 -34.84
N MET A 222 -16.86 -15.91 -35.92
CA MET A 222 -17.57 -14.62 -35.93
C MET A 222 -18.63 -14.51 -34.81
N ARG A 223 -19.24 -15.64 -34.41
CA ARG A 223 -20.27 -15.70 -33.35
C ARG A 223 -19.70 -15.93 -31.95
N ASN A 224 -18.50 -16.49 -31.85
CA ASN A 224 -17.82 -16.77 -30.59
C ASN A 224 -16.44 -16.13 -30.63
N LYS A 225 -16.34 -14.87 -30.19
CA LYS A 225 -15.09 -14.11 -30.19
C LYS A 225 -14.23 -14.51 -28.97
N PRO A 226 -12.89 -14.46 -29.07
CA PRO A 226 -12.04 -14.66 -27.91
C PRO A 226 -12.30 -13.57 -26.85
N PRO A 227 -12.02 -13.87 -25.56
CA PRO A 227 -12.01 -12.84 -24.53
C PRO A 227 -11.00 -11.75 -24.86
N TRP A 228 -11.25 -10.54 -24.39
CA TRP A 228 -10.29 -9.47 -24.50
C TRP A 228 -9.07 -9.81 -23.66
N THR A 229 -7.98 -10.14 -24.34
CA THR A 229 -6.80 -10.74 -23.70
C THR A 229 -5.72 -9.69 -23.50
N ILE A 230 -5.31 -9.49 -22.26
CA ILE A 230 -4.30 -8.52 -21.84
C ILE A 230 -3.01 -9.25 -21.47
N CYS A 231 -1.91 -8.83 -22.07
CA CYS A 231 -0.59 -9.36 -21.76
C CYS A 231 0.13 -8.45 -20.75
N LEU A 232 0.46 -8.99 -19.58
CA LEU A 232 1.05 -8.23 -18.47
C LEU A 232 2.57 -8.09 -18.57
N ASN A 233 3.21 -8.88 -19.43
CA ASN A 233 4.64 -8.76 -19.74
C ASN A 233 4.92 -8.90 -21.25
N ASP A 234 6.14 -8.58 -21.65
CA ASP A 234 6.56 -8.71 -23.04
C ASP A 234 6.82 -10.18 -23.41
N LEU A 235 6.11 -10.64 -24.43
CA LEU A 235 6.30 -11.99 -24.98
C LEU A 235 7.22 -11.92 -26.21
N SER A 236 8.17 -12.85 -26.27
CA SER A 236 8.96 -13.05 -27.50
C SER A 236 8.04 -13.48 -28.65
N ALA A 237 8.46 -13.24 -29.90
CA ALA A 237 7.69 -13.65 -31.08
C ALA A 237 7.27 -15.13 -31.06
N ALA A 238 8.12 -16.02 -30.52
CA ALA A 238 7.79 -17.43 -30.34
C ALA A 238 6.70 -17.65 -29.29
N ARG A 239 6.77 -16.94 -28.15
CA ARG A 239 5.79 -17.04 -27.06
C ARG A 239 4.46 -16.38 -27.40
N SER A 240 4.46 -15.32 -28.21
CA SER A 240 3.24 -14.67 -28.71
C SER A 240 2.43 -15.60 -29.61
N LYS A 241 3.09 -16.48 -30.39
CA LYS A 241 2.41 -17.49 -31.22
C LYS A 241 1.57 -18.48 -30.41
N HIS A 242 1.94 -18.77 -29.15
CA HIS A 242 1.13 -19.63 -28.28
C HIS A 242 -0.29 -19.08 -28.05
N TRP A 243 -0.45 -17.75 -28.14
CA TRP A 243 -1.67 -17.01 -27.83
C TRP A 243 -2.30 -16.35 -29.07
N GLU A 244 -1.83 -16.64 -30.29
CA GLU A 244 -2.24 -15.95 -31.52
C GLU A 244 -3.77 -15.90 -31.72
N ARG A 245 -4.47 -16.96 -31.30
CA ARG A 245 -5.94 -17.07 -31.37
C ARG A 245 -6.68 -16.09 -30.46
N PHE A 246 -6.05 -15.71 -29.36
CA PHE A 246 -6.58 -14.77 -28.37
C PHE A 246 -6.21 -13.32 -28.70
N LYS A 247 -5.26 -13.12 -29.63
CA LYS A 247 -4.77 -11.80 -30.06
C LYS A 247 -4.46 -10.90 -28.86
N PRO A 248 -3.52 -11.31 -27.98
CA PRO A 248 -3.20 -10.56 -26.77
C PRO A 248 -2.81 -9.12 -27.11
N GLN A 249 -3.30 -8.19 -26.32
CA GLN A 249 -3.05 -6.76 -26.46
C GLN A 249 -2.40 -6.22 -25.19
N GLN A 250 -1.68 -5.11 -25.34
CA GLN A 250 -1.30 -4.28 -24.20
C GLN A 250 -2.28 -3.10 -24.16
N PRO A 251 -2.84 -2.76 -22.99
CA PRO A 251 -3.73 -1.61 -22.87
C PRO A 251 -2.95 -0.33 -23.12
N ARG A 252 -3.62 0.69 -23.67
CA ARG A 252 -3.01 2.02 -23.81
C ARG A 252 -2.74 2.59 -22.42
N LEU A 253 -1.46 2.66 -22.05
CA LEU A 253 -1.02 3.13 -20.74
C LEU A 253 -1.43 4.59 -20.54
N PHE A 254 -1.99 4.89 -19.37
CA PHE A 254 -2.44 6.22 -18.94
C PHE A 254 -3.42 6.89 -19.92
N ALA A 255 -4.19 6.09 -20.66
CA ALA A 255 -5.21 6.63 -21.58
C ALA A 255 -6.25 7.49 -20.83
N GLY A 256 -6.46 8.71 -21.29
CA GLY A 256 -7.37 9.66 -20.63
C GLY A 256 -6.79 10.32 -19.37
N VAL A 257 -5.53 10.05 -19.05
CA VAL A 257 -4.79 10.75 -17.99
C VAL A 257 -3.98 11.87 -18.62
N ARG A 258 -4.09 13.07 -18.06
CA ARG A 258 -3.21 14.18 -18.44
C ARG A 258 -1.82 13.94 -17.86
N ILE A 259 -0.80 14.12 -18.68
CA ILE A 259 0.61 13.95 -18.31
C ILE A 259 1.30 15.24 -18.76
N ASP A 260 1.41 16.21 -17.85
CA ASP A 260 1.99 17.52 -18.13
C ASP A 260 3.45 17.49 -17.63
N ASP A 261 4.42 17.34 -18.54
CA ASP A 261 5.89 17.24 -18.30
C ASP A 261 6.37 16.12 -17.34
N THR A 262 5.46 15.35 -16.75
CA THR A 262 5.77 14.21 -15.87
C THR A 262 6.43 13.09 -16.66
N LYS A 263 7.68 12.75 -16.30
CA LYS A 263 8.37 11.57 -16.83
C LYS A 263 7.89 10.32 -16.06
N ILE A 264 7.41 9.32 -16.80
CA ILE A 264 7.14 8.01 -16.23
C ILE A 264 8.48 7.40 -15.80
N ASP A 265 8.54 6.92 -14.57
CA ASP A 265 9.72 6.28 -14.00
C ASP A 265 10.16 5.10 -14.91
N PRO A 266 11.41 5.10 -15.42
CA PRO A 266 11.89 4.05 -16.31
C PRO A 266 11.93 2.68 -15.65
N ASP A 267 12.07 2.60 -14.32
CA ASP A 267 12.22 1.35 -13.57
C ASP A 267 10.89 0.64 -13.32
N LEU A 268 9.77 1.28 -13.66
CA LEU A 268 8.45 0.67 -13.64
C LEU A 268 8.34 -0.46 -14.67
N LYS A 269 8.08 -1.67 -14.17
CA LYS A 269 7.74 -2.84 -14.98
C LYS A 269 6.41 -2.62 -15.74
N LEU A 270 6.21 -3.38 -16.81
CA LEU A 270 5.02 -3.22 -17.67
C LEU A 270 3.71 -3.46 -16.92
N ASP A 271 3.61 -4.55 -16.17
CA ASP A 271 2.45 -4.88 -15.33
C ASP A 271 2.15 -3.77 -14.31
N HIS A 272 3.19 -3.22 -13.68
CA HIS A 272 3.05 -2.06 -12.79
C HIS A 272 2.43 -0.85 -13.50
N LYS A 273 2.92 -0.52 -14.71
CA LYS A 273 2.35 0.57 -15.52
C LYS A 273 0.87 0.31 -15.86
N ILE A 274 0.52 -0.93 -16.20
CA ILE A 274 -0.86 -1.31 -16.52
C ILE A 274 -1.76 -1.16 -15.30
N VAL A 275 -1.37 -1.71 -14.14
CA VAL A 275 -2.15 -1.67 -12.91
C VAL A 275 -2.33 -0.24 -12.41
N LEU A 276 -1.25 0.54 -12.32
CA LEU A 276 -1.31 1.95 -11.90
C LEU A 276 -2.16 2.79 -12.85
N SER A 277 -2.01 2.60 -14.17
CA SER A 277 -2.86 3.26 -15.17
C SER A 277 -4.34 2.94 -14.94
N THR A 278 -4.66 1.68 -14.63
CA THR A 278 -6.04 1.23 -14.44
C THR A 278 -6.64 1.83 -13.16
N LEU A 279 -5.89 1.81 -12.04
CA LEU A 279 -6.26 2.44 -10.77
C LEU A 279 -6.60 3.93 -10.90
N ILE A 280 -5.81 4.67 -11.69
CA ILE A 280 -6.00 6.11 -11.87
C ILE A 280 -7.23 6.43 -12.73
N THR A 281 -7.44 5.65 -13.79
CA THR A 281 -8.43 5.94 -14.84
C THR A 281 -9.85 5.54 -14.47
N HIS A 282 -10.04 4.56 -13.58
CA HIS A 282 -11.36 4.02 -13.25
C HIS A 282 -11.78 4.44 -11.84
N PRO A 283 -12.60 5.51 -11.68
CA PRO A 283 -12.93 6.08 -10.38
C PRO A 283 -13.74 5.15 -9.46
N ASN A 284 -14.35 4.09 -10.01
CA ASN A 284 -15.23 3.19 -9.29
C ASN A 284 -14.56 1.86 -8.88
N ILE A 285 -13.23 1.74 -9.00
CA ILE A 285 -12.50 0.52 -8.55
C ILE A 285 -12.75 0.23 -7.06
N ASN A 286 -13.00 1.26 -6.27
CA ASN A 286 -13.28 1.16 -4.83
C ASN A 286 -14.75 0.82 -4.48
N GLN A 287 -15.62 0.57 -5.46
CA GLN A 287 -17.03 0.21 -5.22
C GLN A 287 -17.26 -1.30 -5.04
N GLY A 288 -16.22 -2.12 -5.24
CA GLY A 288 -16.25 -3.55 -5.00
C GLY A 288 -15.69 -3.92 -3.63
N LEU A 289 -15.26 -5.17 -3.50
CA LEU A 289 -14.63 -5.69 -2.29
C LEU A 289 -13.43 -4.82 -1.85
N ASN A 290 -13.36 -4.52 -0.54
CA ASN A 290 -12.31 -3.73 0.08
C ASN A 290 -11.68 -4.50 1.24
N MET A 291 -10.43 -4.91 1.09
CA MET A 291 -9.74 -5.75 2.09
C MET A 291 -9.32 -4.99 3.36
N PHE A 292 -9.56 -3.68 3.45
CA PHE A 292 -9.44 -2.93 4.70
C PHE A 292 -10.70 -2.92 5.55
N GLU A 293 -11.82 -3.37 4.99
CA GLU A 293 -13.09 -3.52 5.69
C GLU A 293 -13.17 -4.92 6.32
N LEU A 294 -14.16 -5.11 7.22
CA LEU A 294 -14.36 -6.40 7.85
C LEU A 294 -14.71 -7.46 6.79
N PRO A 295 -14.12 -8.66 6.87
CA PRO A 295 -14.48 -9.77 5.99
C PRO A 295 -15.99 -10.01 6.00
N GLY A 296 -16.58 -10.07 4.82
CA GLY A 296 -18.01 -10.26 4.61
C GLY A 296 -18.29 -10.78 3.21
N VAL A 297 -19.58 -11.04 2.95
CA VAL A 297 -20.07 -11.44 1.63
C VAL A 297 -20.46 -10.17 0.87
N VAL A 298 -19.83 -9.97 -0.29
CA VAL A 298 -20.17 -8.88 -1.20
C VAL A 298 -20.84 -9.48 -2.44
N ASP A 299 -22.07 -9.08 -2.70
CA ASP A 299 -22.71 -9.37 -3.97
C ASP A 299 -22.13 -8.43 -5.03
N ARG A 300 -21.52 -8.99 -6.08
CA ARG A 300 -21.14 -8.19 -7.23
C ARG A 300 -22.40 -7.83 -8.00
N LEU A 301 -23.06 -6.76 -7.58
CA LEU A 301 -24.11 -6.13 -8.35
C LEU A 301 -23.46 -5.66 -9.65
N TYR A 302 -23.92 -6.17 -10.79
CA TYR A 302 -23.81 -5.44 -12.05
C TYR A 302 -24.60 -4.15 -11.88
N HIS A 303 -24.02 -3.15 -11.22
CA HIS A 303 -24.50 -1.80 -11.33
C HIS A 303 -24.46 -1.48 -12.82
N GLU A 304 -25.62 -1.07 -13.34
CA GLU A 304 -25.86 -0.54 -14.67
C GLU A 304 -24.84 0.55 -15.01
N HIS A 305 -23.63 0.16 -15.38
CA HIS A 305 -22.62 1.03 -15.96
C HIS A 305 -22.24 0.44 -17.32
N GLU A 306 -23.27 0.23 -18.15
CA GLU A 306 -23.08 0.35 -19.58
C GLU A 306 -22.54 1.76 -19.88
N SER A 307 -21.27 1.81 -20.27
CA SER A 307 -20.63 2.89 -21.02
C SER A 307 -20.42 4.24 -20.32
N ILE A 308 -19.20 4.46 -19.80
CA ILE A 308 -18.52 5.75 -20.01
C ILE A 308 -17.09 5.48 -20.51
N ALA A 309 -17.00 4.84 -21.67
CA ALA A 309 -15.97 5.11 -22.65
C ALA A 309 -16.53 4.61 -23.99
N ARG A 310 -16.93 5.54 -24.86
CA ARG A 310 -17.14 5.19 -26.27
C ARG A 310 -15.83 4.56 -26.76
N PRO A 311 -15.86 3.39 -27.44
CA PRO A 311 -14.68 2.93 -28.15
C PRO A 311 -14.32 4.05 -29.14
N ILE A 312 -13.11 4.61 -29.01
CA ILE A 312 -12.53 5.38 -30.09
C ILE A 312 -12.34 4.35 -31.22
N GLU A 313 -13.21 4.42 -32.22
CA GLU A 313 -13.02 3.71 -33.48
C GLU A 313 -11.75 4.31 -34.12
N ASP A 314 -10.65 3.55 -34.10
CA ASP A 314 -9.47 3.90 -34.89
C ASP A 314 -9.85 3.69 -36.37
N GLU A 315 -9.94 4.77 -37.15
CA GLU A 315 -10.00 4.70 -38.61
C GLU A 315 -8.77 3.93 -39.15
N PRO A 316 -8.94 3.05 -40.16
CA PRO A 316 -7.82 2.31 -40.72
C PRO A 316 -6.97 3.22 -41.60
N VAL A 317 -5.84 3.72 -41.07
CA VAL A 317 -4.79 4.31 -41.89
C VAL A 317 -4.07 3.20 -42.65
N ALA A 318 -4.33 3.13 -43.96
CA ALA A 318 -3.66 2.26 -44.90
C ALA A 318 -2.14 2.45 -44.82
N ARG A 319 -1.40 1.36 -44.55
CA ARG A 319 0.05 1.29 -44.76
C ARG A 319 0.36 0.28 -45.85
N THR A 320 0.81 0.83 -46.97
CA THR A 320 1.43 0.16 -48.10
C THR A 320 2.75 -0.51 -47.68
N PHE A 321 2.89 -1.81 -48.00
CA PHE A 321 4.13 -2.56 -47.82
C PHE A 321 5.11 -2.31 -48.96
N PRO A 322 6.40 -2.03 -48.70
CA PRO A 322 7.46 -2.26 -49.67
C PRO A 322 7.94 -3.72 -49.59
N LYS A 323 7.90 -4.40 -50.74
CA LYS A 323 8.52 -5.71 -51.00
C LYS A 323 10.03 -5.65 -50.77
N SER A 324 10.59 -6.64 -50.08
CA SER A 324 11.99 -7.08 -50.26
C SER A 324 11.96 -8.62 -50.36
N VAL A 325 12.10 -9.14 -51.58
CA VAL A 325 13.33 -9.73 -52.16
C VAL A 325 13.75 -11.02 -51.46
N THR A 326 13.29 -12.11 -52.08
CA THR A 326 13.73 -13.49 -51.92
C THR A 326 15.19 -13.64 -52.39
N VAL A 327 16.04 -14.32 -51.64
CA VAL A 327 17.24 -14.96 -52.17
C VAL A 327 17.20 -16.42 -51.78
N ASP A 328 17.04 -17.26 -52.81
CA ASP A 328 17.18 -18.71 -52.79
C ASP A 328 18.63 -19.10 -52.52
N VAL A 329 18.85 -20.05 -51.59
CA VAL A 329 19.93 -21.05 -51.73
C VAL A 329 19.39 -22.39 -51.20
N PHE A 330 19.22 -23.34 -52.12
CA PHE A 330 18.85 -24.74 -51.93
C PHE A 330 20.08 -25.59 -51.49
N PRO A 331 19.93 -26.88 -51.11
CA PRO A 331 20.57 -27.50 -49.96
C PRO A 331 21.67 -28.51 -50.38
N GLN A 332 22.37 -29.07 -49.39
CA GLN A 332 23.06 -30.35 -49.58
C GLN A 332 22.76 -31.31 -48.43
N GLU A 333 21.99 -32.34 -48.77
CA GLU A 333 21.93 -33.62 -48.06
C GLU A 333 23.26 -34.36 -48.22
N LYS A 334 23.64 -35.13 -47.20
CA LYS A 334 24.09 -36.52 -47.38
C LYS A 334 23.97 -37.33 -46.08
N GLU A 335 23.04 -38.26 -46.17
CA GLU A 335 22.90 -39.62 -45.62
C GLU A 335 23.64 -40.10 -44.36
N GLU A 336 22.85 -40.89 -43.63
CA GLU A 336 23.10 -41.68 -42.44
C GLU A 336 24.11 -42.82 -42.66
N GLU A 337 24.82 -43.20 -41.59
CA GLU A 337 25.15 -44.61 -41.37
C GLU A 337 25.06 -44.97 -39.87
N LYS A 338 24.18 -45.95 -39.57
CA LYS A 338 24.02 -46.56 -38.25
C LYS A 338 25.11 -47.63 -38.04
N LEU A 339 25.77 -47.61 -36.88
CA LEU A 339 26.35 -48.83 -36.32
C LEU A 339 26.11 -48.91 -34.81
N VAL A 340 25.34 -49.93 -34.42
CA VAL A 340 25.16 -50.37 -33.03
C VAL A 340 26.32 -51.32 -32.69
N LEU A 341 26.95 -51.18 -31.52
CA LEU A 341 26.94 -52.18 -30.43
C LEU A 341 28.07 -52.00 -29.39
N LYS A 342 27.69 -52.24 -28.12
CA LYS A 342 28.47 -52.70 -26.94
C LYS A 342 29.17 -51.68 -26.02
N LYS A 343 28.49 -51.46 -24.89
CA LYS A 343 28.99 -51.29 -23.51
C LYS A 343 30.42 -51.80 -23.29
N HIS A 344 31.28 -50.95 -22.72
CA HIS A 344 32.23 -51.35 -21.68
C HIS A 344 32.54 -50.20 -20.73
N VAL A 345 32.23 -50.43 -19.46
CA VAL A 345 32.59 -49.58 -18.31
C VAL A 345 34.11 -49.69 -18.08
N LYS A 346 34.81 -48.55 -18.05
CA LYS A 346 36.14 -48.42 -17.44
C LYS A 346 36.17 -47.19 -16.55
N LYS A 347 36.16 -47.41 -15.23
CA LYS A 347 36.54 -46.42 -14.21
C LYS A 347 38.00 -46.04 -14.43
N ARG A 348 38.29 -44.86 -15.00
CA ARG A 348 39.59 -44.20 -14.87
C ARG A 348 39.58 -43.39 -13.57
N ARG A 349 40.32 -43.85 -12.56
CA ARG A 349 40.76 -42.96 -11.47
C ARG A 349 41.80 -42.02 -12.07
N VAL A 350 41.49 -40.73 -12.15
CA VAL A 350 42.48 -39.69 -12.43
C VAL A 350 43.08 -39.30 -11.09
N SER A 351 44.31 -39.73 -10.82
CA SER A 351 45.10 -39.17 -9.72
C SER A 351 45.72 -37.87 -10.21
N ILE A 352 45.14 -36.73 -9.82
CA ILE A 352 45.71 -35.42 -10.10
C ILE A 352 46.82 -35.19 -9.07
N ARG A 353 48.08 -35.17 -9.54
CA ARG A 353 49.24 -34.84 -8.72
C ARG A 353 49.48 -33.34 -8.86
N TRP A 354 49.04 -32.56 -7.89
CA TRP A 354 49.19 -31.11 -7.91
C TRP A 354 50.62 -30.74 -7.55
N SER A 355 51.22 -29.80 -8.29
CA SER A 355 52.50 -29.20 -7.89
C SER A 355 52.29 -28.26 -6.70
N SER A 356 53.33 -28.02 -5.88
CA SER A 356 53.27 -27.15 -4.70
C SER A 356 52.77 -25.74 -5.02
N GLU A 357 53.10 -25.21 -6.19
CA GLU A 357 52.63 -23.88 -6.64
C GLU A 357 51.13 -23.86 -6.99
N GLN A 358 50.60 -24.94 -7.57
CA GLN A 358 49.16 -25.07 -7.86
C GLN A 358 48.34 -25.26 -6.58
N ILE A 359 48.89 -25.94 -5.58
CA ILE A 359 48.26 -26.09 -4.26
C ILE A 359 48.19 -24.73 -3.56
N ILE A 360 49.27 -23.94 -3.61
CA ILE A 360 49.30 -22.60 -3.02
C ILE A 360 48.30 -21.69 -3.73
N SER A 361 48.27 -21.69 -5.07
CA SER A 361 47.33 -20.87 -5.85
C SER A 361 45.87 -21.19 -5.55
N PHE A 362 45.53 -22.47 -5.37
CA PHE A 362 44.17 -22.90 -5.03
C PHE A 362 43.79 -22.58 -3.59
N LEU A 363 44.71 -22.74 -2.64
CA LEU A 363 44.49 -22.32 -1.25
C LEU A 363 44.31 -20.80 -1.12
N SER A 364 45.06 -20.01 -1.89
CA SER A 364 44.87 -18.55 -1.94
C SER A 364 43.54 -18.16 -2.56
N ALA A 365 43.09 -18.84 -3.62
CA ALA A 365 41.78 -18.60 -4.22
C ALA A 365 40.63 -19.00 -3.27
N LEU A 366 40.79 -20.09 -2.52
CA LEU A 366 39.83 -20.55 -1.52
C LEU A 366 39.75 -19.58 -0.33
N LEU A 367 40.88 -19.00 0.10
CA LEU A 367 40.93 -17.97 1.15
C LEU A 367 40.24 -16.67 0.71
N LEU A 368 40.41 -16.26 -0.56
CA LEU A 368 39.73 -15.08 -1.11
C LEU A 368 38.22 -15.32 -1.26
N LEU A 369 37.81 -16.51 -1.71
CA LEU A 369 36.39 -16.89 -1.75
C LEU A 369 35.81 -17.03 -0.33
N GLY A 370 36.60 -17.52 0.62
CA GLY A 370 36.25 -17.59 2.03
C GLY A 370 36.14 -16.22 2.70
N SER A 371 36.95 -15.23 2.32
CA SER A 371 36.81 -13.86 2.81
C SER A 371 35.62 -13.14 2.18
N PHE A 372 35.28 -13.45 0.93
CA PHE A 372 34.05 -12.96 0.28
C PHE A 372 32.80 -13.62 0.90
N GLY A 373 32.81 -14.92 1.11
CA GLY A 373 31.74 -15.64 1.83
C GLY A 373 31.63 -15.20 3.28
N GLY A 374 32.77 -14.92 3.92
CA GLY A 374 32.84 -14.39 5.28
C GLY A 374 32.29 -12.96 5.38
N THR A 375 32.54 -12.09 4.40
CA THR A 375 31.96 -10.73 4.38
C THR A 375 30.48 -10.73 4.03
N ILE A 376 30.01 -11.64 3.17
CA ILE A 376 28.58 -11.85 2.93
C ILE A 376 27.91 -12.40 4.19
N TYR A 377 28.47 -13.42 4.83
CA TYR A 377 27.96 -13.99 6.08
C TYR A 377 28.02 -12.99 7.24
N TYR A 378 29.07 -12.19 7.36
CA TYR A 378 29.20 -11.14 8.38
C TYR A 378 28.20 -10.00 8.13
N LYS A 379 27.92 -9.66 6.86
CA LYS A 379 26.88 -8.70 6.49
C LYS A 379 25.48 -9.28 6.76
N GLU A 380 25.24 -10.56 6.51
CA GLU A 380 23.96 -11.24 6.74
C GLU A 380 23.68 -11.52 8.23
N VAL A 381 24.72 -11.67 9.08
CA VAL A 381 24.60 -11.92 10.53
C VAL A 381 24.66 -10.64 11.38
N ILE A 382 25.27 -9.55 10.90
CA ILE A 382 25.35 -8.27 11.64
C ILE A 382 24.39 -7.20 11.09
N VAL A 383 24.08 -7.17 9.78
CA VAL A 383 23.03 -6.27 9.24
C VAL A 383 21.61 -6.82 9.53
N SER A 384 21.48 -8.09 9.95
CA SER A 384 20.24 -8.65 10.50
C SER A 384 19.97 -8.28 11.96
N LYS A 385 20.80 -7.41 12.57
CA LYS A 385 20.55 -6.83 13.89
C LYS A 385 20.25 -5.32 13.78
N VAL A 386 19.15 -4.99 13.11
CA VAL A 386 18.45 -3.70 13.12
C VAL A 386 16.94 -4.05 13.08
N PRO A 387 16.08 -3.47 13.95
CA PRO A 387 15.67 -4.09 15.21
C PRO A 387 14.31 -4.80 15.11
N ARG A 388 14.20 -5.92 15.84
CA ARG A 388 12.97 -6.67 16.20
C ARG A 388 11.79 -5.85 16.75
N LEU A 389 11.98 -4.55 17.03
CA LEU A 389 11.02 -3.70 17.74
C LEU A 389 9.87 -3.19 16.88
N GLU A 390 10.05 -2.95 15.59
CA GLU A 390 8.93 -2.50 14.75
C GLU A 390 7.90 -3.62 14.56
N TYR A 391 8.35 -4.86 14.49
CA TYR A 391 7.50 -6.05 14.37
C TYR A 391 6.78 -6.41 15.69
N GLU A 392 7.48 -6.38 16.83
CA GLU A 392 6.85 -6.57 18.14
C GLU A 392 5.89 -5.43 18.50
N TYR A 393 6.14 -4.18 18.07
CA TYR A 393 5.21 -3.06 18.24
C TYR A 393 3.97 -3.16 17.34
N ILE A 394 4.11 -3.72 16.13
CA ILE A 394 2.97 -3.98 15.23
C ILE A 394 2.08 -5.10 15.80
N ASN A 395 2.68 -6.17 16.32
CA ASN A 395 1.94 -7.27 16.94
C ASN A 395 1.39 -6.95 18.34
N ALA A 396 2.09 -6.19 19.18
CA ALA A 396 1.58 -5.80 20.51
C ALA A 396 0.37 -4.85 20.42
N VAL A 397 0.37 -3.94 19.44
CA VAL A 397 -0.79 -3.08 19.15
C VAL A 397 -1.92 -3.86 18.45
N GLY A 398 -1.58 -4.89 17.67
CA GLY A 398 -2.54 -5.84 17.10
C GLY A 398 -3.25 -6.69 18.15
N GLU A 399 -2.50 -7.26 19.09
CA GLU A 399 -3.04 -8.05 20.21
C GLU A 399 -3.91 -7.22 21.17
N LEU A 400 -3.63 -5.92 21.34
CA LEU A 400 -4.46 -5.00 22.12
C LEU A 400 -5.80 -4.68 21.42
N ASN A 401 -5.86 -4.74 20.09
CA ASN A 401 -7.09 -4.52 19.33
C ASN A 401 -7.90 -5.81 19.11
N GLU A 402 -7.26 -6.97 18.96
CA GLU A 402 -7.95 -8.26 18.81
C GLU A 402 -8.48 -8.83 20.13
N LYS A 403 -7.89 -8.47 21.29
CA LYS A 403 -8.44 -8.84 22.62
C LYS A 403 -9.58 -7.93 23.10
N SER A 404 -10.07 -7.00 22.28
CA SER A 404 -11.30 -6.24 22.57
C SER A 404 -12.58 -7.00 22.19
N LEU A 405 -12.65 -8.29 22.52
CA LEU A 405 -13.92 -8.92 22.89
C LEU A 405 -14.08 -8.68 24.39
N VAL A 406 -14.68 -7.56 24.78
CA VAL A 406 -15.02 -7.29 26.18
C VAL A 406 -16.23 -8.16 26.54
N PRO A 407 -16.10 -9.18 27.41
CA PRO A 407 -17.25 -9.74 28.09
C PRO A 407 -17.73 -8.67 29.06
N GLU A 408 -19.03 -8.37 29.04
CA GLU A 408 -19.68 -7.62 30.12
C GLU A 408 -19.43 -8.34 31.45
N HIS A 409 -18.46 -7.87 32.24
CA HIS A 409 -18.60 -7.52 33.66
C HIS A 409 -17.28 -7.53 34.45
N ILE A 410 -17.14 -6.47 35.26
CA ILE A 410 -16.28 -6.28 36.44
C ILE A 410 -14.79 -6.01 36.16
N LEU A 411 -14.52 -4.79 35.68
CA LEU A 411 -13.38 -4.00 36.12
C LEU A 411 -13.93 -2.72 36.78
N PRO A 412 -13.37 -2.24 37.90
CA PRO A 412 -13.86 -1.04 38.56
C PRO A 412 -13.83 0.13 37.58
N LYS A 413 -15.02 0.65 37.31
CA LYS A 413 -15.33 1.73 36.39
C LYS A 413 -14.66 3.01 36.87
N ILE A 414 -13.40 3.23 36.51
CA ILE A 414 -12.78 4.55 36.62
C ILE A 414 -13.19 5.34 35.37
N THR A 415 -14.10 6.27 35.61
CA THR A 415 -14.66 7.27 34.70
C THR A 415 -13.60 8.24 34.16
N SER A 416 -12.78 7.83 33.19
CA SER A 416 -12.06 8.77 32.30
C SER A 416 -12.80 9.03 30.98
N ARG A 417 -13.85 8.25 30.66
CA ARG A 417 -14.82 8.61 29.62
C ARG A 417 -15.73 9.71 30.16
N MET A 418 -15.63 10.92 29.60
CA MET A 418 -16.61 11.99 29.82
C MET A 418 -18.03 11.43 29.65
N SER A 419 -18.85 11.53 30.68
CA SER A 419 -20.32 11.39 30.61
C SER A 419 -20.99 12.62 29.96
N VAL A 420 -20.31 13.23 28.98
CA VAL A 420 -20.71 14.49 28.29
C VAL A 420 -20.53 14.38 26.76
N GLY A 421 -20.19 13.19 26.24
CA GLY A 421 -19.89 12.95 24.83
C GLY A 421 -21.02 13.32 23.85
N ASP A 422 -22.26 13.40 24.35
CA ASP A 422 -23.46 13.66 23.55
C ASP A 422 -23.89 15.14 23.50
N LEU A 423 -23.20 16.03 24.24
CA LEU A 423 -23.54 17.47 24.31
C LEU A 423 -22.59 18.39 23.52
N LEU A 424 -21.42 17.90 23.10
CA LEU A 424 -20.41 18.72 22.41
C LEU A 424 -20.52 18.59 20.89
N SER A 425 -20.51 19.73 20.20
CA SER A 425 -20.40 19.79 18.75
C SER A 425 -19.04 19.25 18.27
N LEU A 426 -18.99 18.83 17.00
CA LEU A 426 -17.75 18.32 16.38
C LEU A 426 -16.59 19.35 16.43
N ASP A 427 -16.88 20.65 16.32
CA ASP A 427 -15.91 21.75 16.45
C ASP A 427 -15.29 21.78 17.85
N GLU A 428 -16.12 21.67 18.89
CA GLU A 428 -15.67 21.67 20.29
C GLU A 428 -14.81 20.45 20.62
N LYS A 429 -15.19 19.26 20.12
CA LYS A 429 -14.37 18.04 20.27
C LYS A 429 -12.98 18.22 19.63
N ILE A 430 -12.93 18.81 18.45
CA ILE A 430 -11.68 19.05 17.71
C ILE A 430 -10.78 20.08 18.39
N ARG A 431 -11.36 21.12 18.99
CA ARG A 431 -10.63 22.12 19.78
C ARG A 431 -10.05 21.52 21.06
N LEU A 432 -10.83 20.73 21.78
CA LEU A 432 -10.36 20.03 22.99
C LEU A 432 -9.22 19.07 22.68
N GLN A 433 -9.35 18.29 21.61
CA GLN A 433 -8.28 17.43 21.10
C GLN A 433 -7.00 18.22 20.82
N SER A 434 -7.13 19.33 20.10
CA SER A 434 -6.00 20.17 19.74
C SER A 434 -5.29 20.76 20.96
N ALA A 435 -6.05 21.20 21.96
CA ALA A 435 -5.51 21.73 23.21
C ALA A 435 -4.71 20.68 23.99
N ALA A 436 -5.21 19.45 24.06
CA ALA A 436 -4.48 18.37 24.74
C ALA A 436 -3.21 17.98 23.99
N VAL A 437 -3.29 17.81 22.66
CA VAL A 437 -2.11 17.54 21.82
C VAL A 437 -1.05 18.62 22.03
N LYS A 438 -1.46 19.89 21.98
CA LYS A 438 -0.57 21.03 22.25
C LYS A 438 0.09 20.91 23.63
N ARG A 439 -0.69 20.66 24.69
CA ARG A 439 -0.17 20.54 26.06
C ARG A 439 0.82 19.38 26.18
N GLY A 440 0.45 18.21 25.66
CA GLY A 440 1.29 17.01 25.69
C GLY A 440 2.61 17.21 24.96
N LEU A 441 2.56 17.72 23.72
CA LEU A 441 3.75 18.06 22.94
C LEU A 441 4.65 19.05 23.68
N THR A 442 4.06 20.13 24.23
CA THR A 442 4.81 21.16 24.95
C THR A 442 5.52 20.56 26.16
N LYS A 443 4.83 19.74 26.96
CA LYS A 443 5.42 19.07 28.12
C LYS A 443 6.53 18.10 27.73
N VAL A 444 6.34 17.26 26.70
CA VAL A 444 7.40 16.36 26.22
C VAL A 444 8.64 17.13 25.84
N PHE A 445 8.50 18.17 25.02
CA PHE A 445 9.65 19.00 24.64
C PHE A 445 10.29 19.70 25.84
N LEU A 446 9.53 20.14 26.84
CA LEU A 446 10.08 20.76 28.04
C LEU A 446 10.87 19.76 28.90
N THR A 447 10.33 18.55 29.09
CA THR A 447 10.93 17.56 29.98
C THR A 447 12.08 16.79 29.31
N ILE A 448 11.94 16.50 28.02
CA ILE A 448 12.99 15.89 27.21
C ILE A 448 13.77 17.01 26.53
N GLY A 449 14.92 17.34 27.13
CA GLY A 449 15.81 18.39 26.66
C GLY A 449 16.29 18.20 25.21
N PRO A 450 16.82 19.27 24.59
CA PRO A 450 17.24 19.25 23.20
C PRO A 450 18.30 18.19 22.91
N GLY A 451 18.24 17.59 21.71
CA GLY A 451 19.15 16.57 21.22
C GLY A 451 18.94 15.17 21.81
N ARG A 452 17.96 14.98 22.71
CA ARG A 452 17.64 13.66 23.29
C ARG A 452 16.40 13.01 22.71
N LEU A 453 15.48 13.79 22.17
CA LEU A 453 14.28 13.27 21.54
C LEU A 453 14.63 12.76 20.15
N THR A 454 14.27 11.52 19.83
CA THR A 454 14.53 10.89 18.52
C THR A 454 13.27 10.73 17.69
N TYR A 455 12.12 10.53 18.36
CA TYR A 455 10.82 10.50 17.71
C TYR A 455 9.74 11.05 18.62
N LEU A 456 8.79 11.77 18.03
CA LEU A 456 7.58 12.21 18.73
C LEU A 456 6.44 12.31 17.74
N SER A 457 5.36 11.57 18.00
CA SER A 457 4.14 11.60 17.19
C SER A 457 2.92 11.83 18.08
N SER A 458 2.01 12.69 17.62
CA SER A 458 0.71 12.88 18.27
C SER A 458 -0.42 12.49 17.33
N SER A 459 -1.14 11.42 17.63
CA SER A 459 -2.31 10.99 16.86
C SER A 459 -3.55 11.03 17.74
N GLU A 460 -4.46 11.96 17.44
CA GLU A 460 -5.69 12.20 18.23
C GLU A 460 -5.42 12.43 19.72
N THR A 461 -5.52 11.37 20.52
CA THR A 461 -5.32 11.38 21.97
C THR A 461 -4.07 10.64 22.43
N ILE A 462 -3.34 10.04 21.49
CA ILE A 462 -2.16 9.22 21.77
C ILE A 462 -0.91 10.01 21.42
N LEU A 463 0.04 10.02 22.36
CA LEU A 463 1.36 10.59 22.18
C LEU A 463 2.40 9.47 22.28
N SER A 464 3.11 9.23 21.19
CA SER A 464 4.21 8.27 21.11
C SER A 464 5.52 9.02 21.16
N VAL A 465 6.38 8.66 22.11
CA VAL A 465 7.62 9.38 22.42
C VAL A 465 8.80 8.42 22.43
N GLU A 466 9.86 8.77 21.73
CA GLU A 466 11.15 8.08 21.77
C GLU A 466 12.27 9.05 22.09
N PHE A 467 13.14 8.65 23.02
CA PHE A 467 14.27 9.48 23.43
C PHE A 467 15.44 8.63 23.92
N VAL A 468 16.63 9.20 23.88
CA VAL A 468 17.87 8.55 24.31
C VAL A 468 18.34 9.11 25.65
N GLY A 469 18.93 8.24 26.47
CA GLY A 469 19.40 8.59 27.81
C GLY A 469 20.04 7.42 28.53
N GLY A 470 20.33 7.62 29.82
CA GLY A 470 20.86 6.57 30.70
C GLY A 470 19.85 5.46 30.98
N GLU A 471 20.30 4.43 31.70
CA GLU A 471 19.52 3.22 31.97
C GLU A 471 18.16 3.51 32.64
N ILE A 472 18.14 4.42 33.61
CA ILE A 472 16.92 4.86 34.28
C ILE A 472 16.52 6.21 33.66
N PRO A 473 15.38 6.28 32.95
CA PRO A 473 14.94 7.54 32.38
C PRO A 473 14.54 8.47 33.53
N GLY A 474 15.14 9.67 33.59
CA GLY A 474 14.74 10.71 34.54
C GLY A 474 13.39 11.37 34.21
N TRP A 475 12.62 10.79 33.29
CA TRP A 475 11.35 11.32 32.81
C TRP A 475 10.18 10.60 33.49
N GLN A 476 9.32 11.36 34.16
CA GLN A 476 8.08 10.89 34.76
C GLN A 476 6.90 11.55 34.03
N PRO A 477 6.25 10.88 33.06
CA PRO A 477 5.21 11.48 32.22
C PRO A 477 3.81 11.47 32.86
N GLU A 478 3.71 11.17 34.15
CA GLU A 478 2.46 11.07 34.91
C GLU A 478 1.62 12.36 34.83
N ASP A 479 2.27 13.50 34.57
CA ASP A 479 1.64 14.80 34.42
C ASP A 479 1.21 15.12 32.96
N ILE A 480 1.57 14.29 31.98
CA ILE A 480 1.22 14.44 30.56
C ILE A 480 -0.03 13.64 30.22
N GLY A 481 -0.06 12.38 30.65
CA GLY A 481 -1.08 11.43 30.25
C GLY A 481 -0.96 10.09 30.97
N LEU A 482 -1.94 9.23 30.73
CA LEU A 482 -1.88 7.84 31.19
C LEU A 482 -0.83 7.09 30.37
N ILE A 483 0.12 6.46 31.04
CA ILE A 483 1.09 5.58 30.40
C ILE A 483 0.37 4.32 29.92
N LEU A 484 0.30 4.14 28.61
CA LEU A 484 -0.25 2.94 27.98
C LEU A 484 0.82 1.84 27.88
N ALA A 485 2.03 2.22 27.48
CA ALA A 485 3.15 1.32 27.32
C ALA A 485 4.47 2.05 27.52
N THR A 486 5.48 1.34 28.00
CA THR A 486 6.88 1.78 27.99
C THR A 486 7.78 0.64 27.57
N ASN A 487 8.86 0.97 26.87
CA ASN A 487 9.90 0.01 26.51
C ASN A 487 11.28 0.68 26.56
N ARG A 488 12.35 -0.11 26.60
CA ARG A 488 13.73 0.36 26.63
C ARG A 488 14.66 -0.63 25.94
N ASP A 489 15.51 -0.10 25.06
CA ASP A 489 16.58 -0.83 24.38
C ASP A 489 17.95 -0.30 24.76
N ALA A 490 18.96 -1.16 24.76
CA ALA A 490 20.36 -0.73 24.81
C ALA A 490 20.82 -0.30 23.40
N ILE A 491 21.56 0.80 23.33
CA ILE A 491 22.14 1.35 22.11
C ILE A 491 23.60 1.74 22.33
N ASP A 492 24.43 1.69 21.29
CA ASP A 492 25.87 1.94 21.41
C ASP A 492 26.25 3.42 21.56
N CYS A 493 25.27 4.33 21.42
CA CYS A 493 25.48 5.78 21.41
C CYS A 493 24.53 6.52 22.38
N CYS A 494 24.71 7.84 22.48
CA CYS A 494 23.71 8.79 22.99
C CYS A 494 23.11 8.53 24.39
N GLY A 495 23.85 7.87 25.28
CA GLY A 495 23.42 7.58 26.67
C GLY A 495 23.28 6.10 26.99
N GLY A 496 23.45 5.22 26.00
CA GLY A 496 23.48 3.77 26.19
C GLY A 496 22.10 3.12 26.11
N TYR A 497 21.02 3.90 26.19
CA TYR A 497 19.65 3.39 26.11
C TYR A 497 18.73 4.30 25.29
N LYS A 498 17.81 3.68 24.57
CA LYS A 498 16.67 4.31 23.89
C LYS A 498 15.40 3.89 24.59
N HIS A 499 14.60 4.88 24.98
CA HIS A 499 13.35 4.70 25.72
C HIS A 499 12.17 5.04 24.83
N TYR A 500 11.07 4.31 25.04
CA TYR A 500 9.82 4.45 24.30
C TYR A 500 8.67 4.58 25.30
N ALA A 501 7.74 5.47 25.04
CA ALA A 501 6.51 5.58 25.81
C ALA A 501 5.32 5.98 24.93
N ASP A 502 4.20 5.27 25.11
CA ASP A 502 2.90 5.65 24.58
C ASP A 502 2.03 6.19 25.71
N LEU A 503 1.45 7.38 25.48
CA LEU A 503 0.69 8.12 26.47
C LEU A 503 -0.70 8.46 25.92
N GLU A 504 -1.75 8.17 26.68
CA GLU A 504 -3.09 8.71 26.43
C GLU A 504 -3.23 10.06 27.15
N LEU A 505 -3.47 11.13 26.40
CA LEU A 505 -3.56 12.48 26.92
C LEU A 505 -4.80 12.66 27.82
N ILE A 506 -4.64 13.41 28.92
CA ILE A 506 -5.75 13.72 29.84
C ILE A 506 -6.45 15.03 29.40
N TYR A 507 -7.78 14.99 29.32
CA TYR A 507 -8.64 16.07 28.81
C TYR A 507 -9.45 16.82 29.87
N THR A 508 -9.49 16.31 31.11
CA THR A 508 -10.53 16.62 32.11
C THR A 508 -10.51 18.05 32.64
N ASP A 509 -9.41 18.78 32.44
CA ASP A 509 -9.18 20.16 32.90
C ASP A 509 -9.17 21.21 31.76
N LEU A 510 -9.45 20.81 30.51
CA LEU A 510 -9.34 21.68 29.33
C LEU A 510 -10.67 22.29 28.85
N ILE A 511 -11.76 22.13 29.60
CA ILE A 511 -13.06 22.76 29.29
C ILE A 511 -13.01 24.24 29.65
N SER A 512 -12.41 25.04 28.77
CA SER A 512 -12.54 26.49 28.77
C SER A 512 -12.85 26.95 27.36
N GLY A 513 -13.82 27.86 27.22
CA GLY A 513 -14.23 28.40 25.91
C GLY A 513 -13.06 29.05 25.17
N PRO A 514 -13.18 29.27 23.84
CA PRO A 514 -12.08 29.78 23.03
C PRO A 514 -11.55 31.11 23.59
N GLN A 515 -10.31 31.09 24.07
CA GLN A 515 -9.57 32.31 24.42
C GLN A 515 -8.73 32.72 23.21
N GLY A 516 -9.03 33.90 22.64
CA GLY A 516 -8.28 34.47 21.52
C GLY A 516 -9.13 34.79 20.28
N VAL A 517 -8.56 35.59 19.39
CA VAL A 517 -9.23 36.10 18.18
C VAL A 517 -9.27 35.01 17.09
N GLU A 518 -10.43 34.80 16.46
CA GLU A 518 -10.51 34.00 15.22
C GLU A 518 -10.07 34.89 14.04
N LEU A 519 -9.16 34.41 13.21
CA LEU A 519 -8.64 35.14 12.05
C LEU A 519 -9.10 34.50 10.72
N ALA A 520 -9.17 35.29 9.66
CA ALA A 520 -9.37 34.78 8.31
C ALA A 520 -8.20 33.86 7.89
N VAL A 521 -8.47 32.89 7.01
CA VAL A 521 -7.45 31.93 6.52
C VAL A 521 -6.24 32.67 5.93
N ASP A 522 -6.50 33.65 5.05
CA ASP A 522 -5.44 34.44 4.40
C ASP A 522 -4.58 35.22 5.40
N ALA A 523 -5.17 35.70 6.49
CA ALA A 523 -4.43 36.40 7.55
C ALA A 523 -3.49 35.43 8.30
N ILE A 524 -3.98 34.23 8.64
CA ILE A 524 -3.18 33.19 9.29
C ILE A 524 -2.03 32.75 8.38
N LEU A 525 -2.32 32.51 7.10
CA LEU A 525 -1.30 32.13 6.11
C LEU A 525 -0.26 33.25 5.92
N SER A 526 -0.68 34.51 5.92
CA SER A 526 0.23 35.65 5.82
C SER A 526 1.16 35.76 7.03
N ILE A 527 0.64 35.59 8.25
CA ILE A 527 1.43 35.59 9.48
C ILE A 527 2.45 34.45 9.45
N LEU A 528 2.01 33.23 9.11
CA LEU A 528 2.90 32.06 9.02
C LEU A 528 4.01 32.26 7.98
N LYS A 529 3.69 32.81 6.80
CA LYS A 529 4.69 33.09 5.75
C LYS A 529 5.67 34.20 6.14
N ALA A 530 5.21 35.22 6.86
CA ALA A 530 6.04 36.34 7.30
C ALA A 530 7.00 35.93 8.43
N ASP A 531 6.50 35.21 9.43
CA ASP A 531 7.29 34.80 10.59
C ASP A 531 8.25 33.65 10.28
N TYR A 532 8.01 32.93 9.18
CA TYR A 532 8.72 31.72 8.83
C TYR A 532 8.90 31.51 7.32
N SER A 533 9.67 32.39 6.69
CA SER A 533 9.91 32.40 5.24
C SER A 533 10.57 31.14 4.67
N THR A 534 11.19 30.30 5.52
CA THR A 534 11.85 29.04 5.12
C THR A 534 10.96 27.80 5.24
N LEU A 535 9.73 27.92 5.76
CA LEU A 535 8.84 26.79 5.92
C LEU A 535 8.23 26.35 4.59
N ARG A 536 8.16 25.04 4.40
CA ARG A 536 7.43 24.44 3.28
C ARG A 536 5.98 24.27 3.71
N PHE A 537 5.09 25.03 3.06
CA PHE A 537 3.65 24.99 3.29
C PHE A 537 2.97 24.16 2.21
N ASN A 538 2.06 23.28 2.63
CA ASN A 538 1.09 22.65 1.74
C ASN A 538 -0.31 22.94 2.26
N GLU A 539 -0.98 23.89 1.62
CA GLU A 539 -2.38 24.24 1.88
C GLU A 539 -3.28 23.25 1.12
N GLN A 540 -4.19 22.60 1.84
CA GLN A 540 -5.16 21.68 1.26
C GLN A 540 -6.48 22.39 0.98
N SER A 541 -7.23 21.90 -0.02
CA SER A 541 -8.56 22.42 -0.34
C SER A 541 -9.47 22.43 0.90
N PRO A 542 -10.23 23.52 1.12
CA PRO A 542 -11.18 23.58 2.22
C PRO A 542 -12.19 22.44 2.16
N ARG A 543 -12.49 21.85 3.32
CA ARG A 543 -13.46 20.77 3.49
C ARG A 543 -14.50 21.10 4.53
N LYS A 544 -15.69 20.52 4.39
CA LYS A 544 -16.79 20.70 5.35
C LYS A 544 -16.52 19.88 6.62
N LEU A 545 -16.58 20.53 7.77
CA LEU A 545 -16.41 19.94 9.09
C LEU A 545 -17.63 20.27 9.95
N GLY A 546 -18.61 19.37 9.96
CA GLY A 546 -19.94 19.67 10.50
C GLY A 546 -20.58 20.86 9.78
N ASN A 547 -20.82 21.95 10.51
CA ASN A 547 -21.42 23.17 9.98
C ASN A 547 -20.40 24.27 9.62
N ARG A 548 -19.09 24.01 9.71
CA ARG A 548 -18.03 24.99 9.38
C ARG A 548 -17.15 24.48 8.25
N LEU A 549 -16.45 25.40 7.59
CA LEU A 549 -15.37 25.08 6.67
C LEU A 549 -14.05 24.95 7.44
N GLN A 550 -13.23 23.99 7.04
CA GLN A 550 -11.90 23.73 7.59
C GLN A 550 -10.89 23.75 6.44
N THR A 551 -9.82 24.53 6.59
CA THR A 551 -8.65 24.46 5.70
C THR A 551 -7.52 23.72 6.42
N PRO A 552 -7.16 22.49 5.98
CA PRO A 552 -5.99 21.80 6.49
C PRO A 552 -4.70 22.43 5.95
N LEU A 553 -3.66 22.45 6.78
CA LEU A 553 -2.35 22.99 6.43
C LEU A 553 -1.25 22.08 6.96
N VAL A 554 -0.30 21.70 6.10
CA VAL A 554 0.89 20.96 6.51
C VAL A 554 2.11 21.88 6.47
N VAL A 555 2.90 21.86 7.54
CA VAL A 555 4.07 22.71 7.72
C VAL A 555 5.27 21.83 8.08
N GLN A 556 6.28 21.81 7.21
CA GLN A 556 7.53 21.10 7.47
C GLN A 556 8.63 22.07 7.91
N VAL A 557 9.32 21.68 8.96
CA VAL A 557 10.32 22.47 9.68
C VAL A 557 11.60 21.66 9.83
N GLU A 558 12.75 22.27 9.58
CA GLU A 558 14.06 21.65 9.81
C GLU A 558 14.71 22.21 11.07
N GLY A 559 15.33 21.33 11.86
CA GLY A 559 15.97 21.66 13.12
C GLY A 559 15.03 21.70 14.32
N GLU A 560 15.45 21.08 15.42
CA GLU A 560 14.65 20.95 16.64
C GLU A 560 14.28 22.32 17.24
N ILE A 561 15.19 23.29 17.17
CA ILE A 561 14.95 24.67 17.64
C ILE A 561 13.76 25.29 16.91
N GLN A 562 13.72 25.14 15.58
CA GLN A 562 12.63 25.70 14.78
C GLN A 562 11.32 24.95 15.05
N VAL A 563 11.35 23.62 15.20
CA VAL A 563 10.16 22.83 15.58
C VAL A 563 9.57 23.33 16.89
N ARG A 564 10.41 23.51 17.92
CA ARG A 564 10.00 24.03 19.23
C ARG A 564 9.44 25.45 19.13
N ASP A 565 10.04 26.30 18.31
CA ASP A 565 9.54 27.66 18.10
C ASP A 565 8.18 27.68 17.38
N VAL A 566 8.01 26.88 16.33
CA VAL A 566 6.73 26.73 15.61
C VAL A 566 5.63 26.24 16.54
N LEU A 567 5.88 25.18 17.34
CA LEU A 567 4.91 24.68 18.33
C LEU A 567 4.46 25.80 19.30
N ARG A 568 5.41 26.60 19.77
CA ARG A 568 5.17 27.71 20.71
C ARG A 568 4.40 28.87 20.06
N LYS A 569 4.72 29.25 18.83
CA LYS A 569 4.11 30.42 18.18
C LYS A 569 2.79 30.12 17.48
N VAL A 570 2.65 28.99 16.78
CA VAL A 570 1.39 28.56 16.13
C VAL A 570 0.23 28.60 17.13
N SER A 571 0.55 28.21 18.36
CA SER A 571 -0.32 28.24 19.53
C SER A 571 -0.87 29.61 19.94
N GLY A 572 -0.33 30.72 19.43
CA GLY A 572 -0.69 32.09 19.79
C GLY A 572 -1.15 32.96 18.61
N ILE A 573 -1.18 32.42 17.38
CA ILE A 573 -1.54 33.20 16.18
C ILE A 573 -3.04 33.49 16.13
N ALA A 574 -3.88 32.47 16.30
CA ALA A 574 -5.33 32.61 16.24
C ALA A 574 -6.02 31.47 17.01
N SER A 575 -7.18 31.74 17.61
CA SER A 575 -7.93 30.72 18.36
C SER A 575 -8.60 29.68 17.46
N ASN A 576 -8.68 29.95 16.15
CA ASN A 576 -9.17 29.03 15.13
C ASN A 576 -8.06 28.32 14.33
N LEU A 577 -6.78 28.49 14.71
CA LEU A 577 -5.65 27.71 14.20
C LEU A 577 -5.34 26.58 15.17
N LEU A 578 -5.55 25.35 14.74
CA LEU A 578 -5.49 24.16 15.60
C LEU A 578 -4.35 23.23 15.19
N ILE A 579 -3.57 22.76 16.15
CA ILE A 579 -2.58 21.69 15.96
C ILE A 579 -3.31 20.36 16.05
N ARG A 580 -3.26 19.55 15.00
CA ARG A 580 -3.93 18.25 14.92
C ARG A 580 -2.96 17.09 15.10
N LYS A 581 -1.74 17.22 14.57
CA LYS A 581 -0.67 16.22 14.67
C LYS A 581 0.69 16.89 14.54
N LEU A 582 1.68 16.37 15.26
CA LEU A 582 3.10 16.58 15.00
C LEU A 582 3.71 15.21 14.69
N ILE A 583 4.59 15.15 13.70
CA ILE A 583 5.58 14.08 13.56
C ILE A 583 6.95 14.75 13.64
N TYR A 584 7.70 14.43 14.68
CA TYR A 584 9.07 14.85 14.86
C TYR A 584 9.98 13.63 14.76
N LYS A 585 11.04 13.76 13.96
CA LYS A 585 12.10 12.77 13.81
C LYS A 585 13.42 13.47 13.99
N ALA A 586 14.30 12.89 14.78
CA ALA A 586 15.66 13.36 14.90
C ALA A 586 16.63 12.20 15.02
N ASP A 587 17.74 12.35 14.32
CA ASP A 587 18.89 11.48 14.47
C ASP A 587 19.78 12.05 15.58
N PRO A 588 19.95 11.32 16.70
CA PRO A 588 20.72 11.80 17.84
C PRO A 588 22.23 11.82 17.59
N GLU A 589 22.73 11.19 16.51
CA GLU A 589 24.16 11.17 16.15
C GLU A 589 24.54 12.34 15.25
N VAL A 590 23.75 12.60 14.20
CA VAL A 590 23.99 13.71 13.26
C VAL A 590 23.28 15.01 13.64
N LEU A 591 22.47 15.01 14.71
CA LEU A 591 21.71 16.16 15.21
C LEU A 591 20.81 16.81 14.15
N GLN A 592 20.41 16.03 13.15
CA GLN A 592 19.44 16.45 12.14
C GLN A 592 18.05 16.11 12.66
N ALA A 593 17.21 17.13 12.75
CA ALA A 593 15.84 17.01 13.20
C ALA A 593 14.90 17.57 12.16
N THR A 594 13.74 16.95 12.01
CA THR A 594 12.66 17.43 11.17
C THR A 594 11.35 17.33 11.94
N GLY A 595 10.49 18.33 11.78
CA GLY A 595 9.14 18.33 12.34
C GLY A 595 8.12 18.61 11.25
N THR A 596 7.06 17.82 11.20
CA THR A 596 5.93 18.00 10.31
C THR A 596 4.68 18.27 11.14
N PHE A 597 4.20 19.52 11.11
CA PHE A 597 2.97 19.93 11.76
C PHE A 597 1.79 19.78 10.82
N TYR A 598 0.72 19.17 11.30
CA TYR A 598 -0.58 19.11 10.66
C TYR A 598 -1.49 20.07 11.42
N LEU A 599 -1.80 21.18 10.76
CA LEU A 599 -2.60 22.26 11.28
C LEU A 599 -3.98 22.27 10.61
N SER A 600 -4.92 22.91 11.29
CA SER A 600 -6.30 23.04 10.83
C SER A 600 -6.79 24.44 11.13
N ILE A 601 -7.20 25.17 10.10
CA ILE A 601 -7.83 26.48 10.25
C ILE A 601 -9.34 26.31 10.15
N ILE A 602 -10.06 26.62 11.22
CA ILE A 602 -11.53 26.62 11.22
C ILE A 602 -12.02 27.99 10.76
N HIS A 603 -12.81 28.06 9.70
CA HIS A 603 -13.27 29.33 9.16
C HIS A 603 -14.17 30.06 10.17
N PRO A 604 -14.00 31.38 10.39
CA PRO A 604 -14.88 32.18 11.24
C PRO A 604 -16.35 32.00 10.85
N LYS A 605 -17.27 32.02 11.81
CA LYS A 605 -18.71 32.02 11.50
C LYS A 605 -19.01 33.31 10.72
N MET A 606 -19.52 33.21 9.49
CA MET A 606 -19.99 34.39 8.77
C MET A 606 -21.09 35.05 9.63
N GLN A 607 -20.89 36.29 10.05
CA GLN A 607 -22.00 37.11 10.50
C GLN A 607 -22.94 37.28 9.30
N PRO A 608 -24.26 37.13 9.47
CA PRO A 608 -25.18 37.53 8.42
C PRO A 608 -24.89 39.02 8.12
N THR A 609 -24.47 39.31 6.90
CA THR A 609 -24.30 40.69 6.42
C THR A 609 -25.63 41.39 6.55
N GLN A 610 -25.72 42.25 7.56
CA GLN A 610 -26.80 43.21 7.72
C GLN A 610 -26.50 44.37 6.79
N ASP A 611 -26.70 44.17 5.49
CA ASP A 611 -26.74 45.23 4.49
C ASP A 611 -27.47 44.69 3.25
N ASP A 612 -28.80 44.78 3.29
CA ASP A 612 -29.64 44.78 2.10
C ASP A 612 -30.66 45.93 2.26
N PRO A 613 -30.33 47.16 1.84
CA PRO A 613 -31.26 48.28 1.92
C PRO A 613 -32.09 48.31 0.63
N LEU A 614 -33.05 47.40 0.46
CA LEU A 614 -34.13 47.60 -0.54
C LEU A 614 -35.36 46.70 -0.31
N ALA A 615 -35.93 46.79 0.89
CA ALA A 615 -37.36 46.57 1.06
C ALA A 615 -38.08 47.92 0.93
N ILE A 616 -38.33 48.36 -0.30
CA ILE A 616 -39.35 49.39 -0.54
C ILE A 616 -40.70 48.72 -0.33
N ALA A 617 -41.37 49.15 0.73
CA ALA A 617 -42.75 48.86 1.01
C ALA A 617 -43.65 49.34 -0.14
N THR A 618 -44.58 48.49 -0.56
CA THR A 618 -45.89 48.92 -1.05
C THR A 618 -46.96 48.01 -0.43
N VAL A 619 -47.64 48.61 0.55
CA VAL A 619 -48.93 48.30 1.21
C VAL A 619 -50.06 48.61 0.17
N PRO A 620 -51.28 48.04 0.22
CA PRO A 620 -52.16 47.76 1.37
C PRO A 620 -52.16 46.35 1.93
#